data_AF-A0A6J6SZX3-F1
#
_entry.id   AF-A0A6J6SZX3-F1
#
_cell.length_a   1.000
_cell.length_b   1.000
_cell.length_c   1.000
_cell.angle_alpha   90.00
_cell.angle_beta   90.00
_cell.angle_gamma   90.00
#
_symmetry.space_group_name_H-M   'P 1'
#
loop_
_entity.id
_entity.type
_entity.pdbx_description
1 polymer ?
#
loop_
_entity_poly.entity_id
_entity_poly.type
_entity_poly.pdbx_seq_one_letter_code
_entity_poly.pdbx_strand_id
1 'polypeptide(L)'
;MYKNFSEIKAGYGKSLWSAFSTPLGSGAAIAFIFVTGLAPVLIWFSGNPIGLFTYEVIVITRIISAKRSGGKMIDSFLHPISSAILIYLIIYSWRARGKVQWKGRTL
;
A
#
# COMPACT_ATOMS: atom_id res chain seq x y z
N MET A 1 1.51 17.21 -2.27
CA MET A 1 2.83 16.99 -1.62
C MET A 1 3.85 16.47 -2.63
N TYR A 2 3.52 15.45 -3.43
CA TYR A 2 4.35 14.97 -4.54
C TYR A 2 3.73 15.32 -5.89
N LYS A 3 4.55 15.62 -6.89
CA LYS A 3 4.13 15.99 -8.26
C LYS A 3 4.23 14.84 -9.26
N ASN A 4 5.04 13.83 -8.98
CA ASN A 4 5.29 12.70 -9.87
C ASN A 4 5.68 11.43 -9.08
N PHE A 5 5.70 10.30 -9.78
CA PHE A 5 6.02 9.00 -9.16
C PHE A 5 7.47 8.91 -8.67
N SER A 6 8.41 9.62 -9.30
CA SER A 6 9.80 9.67 -8.85
C SER A 6 9.92 10.31 -7.46
N GLU A 7 9.20 11.40 -7.23
CA GLU A 7 9.11 12.04 -5.91
C GLU A 7 8.43 11.13 -4.87
N ILE A 8 7.40 10.38 -5.25
CA ILE A 8 6.76 9.38 -4.37
C ILE A 8 7.78 8.31 -3.96
N LYS A 9 8.50 7.71 -4.92
CA LYS A 9 9.53 6.71 -4.64
C LYS A 9 10.63 7.25 -3.73
N ALA A 10 11.12 8.46 -3.98
CA ALA A 10 12.15 9.07 -3.14
C ALA A 10 11.63 9.34 -1.71
N GLY A 11 10.42 9.88 -1.58
CA GLY A 11 9.81 10.20 -0.29
C GLY A 11 9.50 8.96 0.55
N TYR A 12 8.82 7.97 -0.02
CA TYR A 12 8.51 6.72 0.67
C TYR A 12 9.72 5.79 0.85
N GLY A 13 10.69 5.87 -0.08
CA GLY A 13 11.96 5.15 0.03
C GLY A 13 12.74 5.54 1.28
N LYS A 14 12.64 6.80 1.72
CA LYS A 14 13.21 7.29 2.98
C LYS A 14 12.54 6.71 4.22
N SER A 15 11.20 6.69 4.27
CA SER A 15 10.46 6.54 5.52
C SER A 15 9.94 5.13 5.79
N LEU A 16 9.58 4.35 4.76
CA LEU A 16 8.87 3.09 4.97
C LEU A 16 9.70 2.03 5.66
N TRP A 17 10.98 1.88 5.32
CA TRP A 17 11.85 0.92 5.99
C TRP A 17 11.98 1.25 7.48
N SER A 18 12.05 2.54 7.82
CA SER A 18 12.14 3.02 9.20
C SER A 18 10.81 2.84 9.95
N ALA A 19 9.67 3.01 9.28
CA ALA A 19 8.35 2.84 9.89
C ALA A 19 8.11 1.42 10.40
N PHE A 20 8.64 0.41 9.70
CA PHE A 20 8.51 -0.99 10.10
C PHE A 20 9.76 -1.54 10.81
N SER A 21 10.89 -0.82 10.75
CA SER A 21 12.18 -0.98 11.45
C SER A 21 12.91 -2.34 11.28
N THR A 22 12.19 -3.44 11.07
CA THR A 22 12.71 -4.79 10.92
C THR A 22 12.17 -5.45 9.65
N PRO A 23 12.92 -6.40 9.05
CA PRO A 23 12.44 -7.19 7.92
C PRO A 23 11.16 -7.96 8.28
N LEU A 24 11.06 -8.49 9.50
CA LEU A 24 9.88 -9.21 9.98
C LEU A 24 8.65 -8.31 10.08
N GLY A 25 8.79 -7.11 10.67
CA GLY A 25 7.69 -6.13 10.75
C GLY A 25 7.22 -5.69 9.36
N SER A 26 8.15 -5.53 8.42
CA SER A 26 7.83 -5.20 7.03
C SER A 26 7.14 -6.35 6.31
N GLY A 27 7.58 -7.60 6.55
CA GLY A 27 6.94 -8.80 6.04
C GLY A 27 5.51 -8.95 6.55
N ALA A 28 5.28 -8.74 7.84
CA ALA A 28 3.95 -8.76 8.44
C ALA A 28 3.04 -7.68 7.85
N ALA A 29 3.56 -6.46 7.65
CA ALA A 29 2.82 -5.38 7.01
C ALA A 29 2.45 -5.72 5.56
N ILE A 30 3.40 -6.25 4.77
CA ILE A 30 3.15 -6.70 3.39
C ILE A 30 2.09 -7.81 3.38
N ALA A 31 2.19 -8.80 4.26
CA ALA A 31 1.23 -9.89 4.34
C ALA A 31 -0.18 -9.36 4.67
N PHE A 32 -0.30 -8.47 5.65
CA PHE A 32 -1.57 -7.84 6.00
C PHE A 32 -2.17 -7.05 4.85
N ILE A 33 -1.37 -6.21 4.18
CA ILE A 33 -1.80 -5.42 3.01
C ILE A 33 -2.19 -6.34 1.84
N PHE A 34 -1.46 -7.45 1.65
CA PHE A 34 -1.77 -8.42 0.60
C PHE A 34 -3.10 -9.12 0.86
N VAL A 35 -3.32 -9.63 2.08
CA VAL A 35 -4.54 -10.34 2.47
C VAL A 35 -5.77 -9.42 2.39
N THR A 36 -5.63 -8.15 2.79
CA THR A 36 -6.74 -7.20 2.79
C THR A 36 -6.90 -6.42 1.49
N GLY A 37 -5.90 -6.40 0.61
CA GLY A 37 -5.92 -5.60 -0.60
C GLY A 37 -5.97 -6.39 -1.91
N LEU A 38 -5.19 -7.47 -2.01
CA LEU A 38 -4.97 -8.21 -3.26
C LEU A 38 -5.61 -9.59 -3.26
N ALA A 39 -5.51 -10.33 -2.15
CA ALA A 39 -6.02 -11.69 -2.06
C ALA A 39 -7.51 -11.82 -2.45
N PRO A 40 -8.43 -10.92 -2.05
CA PRO A 40 -9.85 -11.03 -2.44
C PRO A 40 -10.04 -10.96 -3.96
N VAL A 41 -9.30 -10.09 -4.65
CA VAL A 41 -9.37 -9.94 -6.11
C VAL A 41 -8.78 -11.16 -6.82
N LEU A 42 -7.66 -11.69 -6.32
CA LEU A 42 -7.06 -12.90 -6.88
C LEU A 42 -7.96 -14.12 -6.71
N ILE A 43 -8.63 -14.25 -5.55
CA ILE A 43 -9.63 -15.30 -5.29
C ILE A 43 -10.85 -15.13 -6.19
N TRP A 44 -11.30 -13.89 -6.42
CA TRP A 44 -12.39 -13.63 -7.35
C TRP A 44 -12.04 -14.07 -8.77
N PHE A 45 -10.86 -13.70 -9.26
CA PHE A 45 -10.40 -14.07 -10.60
C PHE A 45 -10.03 -15.54 -10.76
N SER A 46 -9.85 -16.30 -9.67
CA SER A 46 -9.76 -17.76 -9.75
C SER A 46 -11.12 -18.45 -9.94
N GLY A 47 -12.21 -17.68 -10.04
CA GLY A 47 -13.57 -18.17 -10.22
C GLY A 47 -14.32 -18.40 -8.90
N ASN A 48 -13.71 -18.06 -7.75
CA ASN A 48 -14.34 -18.24 -6.45
C ASN A 48 -15.12 -16.97 -6.04
N PRO A 49 -16.47 -17.03 -5.90
CA PRO A 49 -17.30 -15.87 -5.58
C PRO A 49 -17.01 -15.28 -4.19
N ILE A 50 -16.39 -16.04 -3.27
CA ILE A 50 -15.97 -15.54 -1.95
C ILE A 50 -15.03 -14.33 -2.10
N GLY A 51 -14.20 -14.31 -3.15
CA GLY A 51 -13.30 -13.19 -3.41
C GLY A 51 -14.03 -11.87 -3.66
N LEU A 52 -15.13 -11.92 -4.44
CA LEU A 52 -15.96 -10.75 -4.73
C LEU A 52 -16.65 -10.24 -3.47
N PHE A 53 -17.30 -11.12 -2.71
CA PHE A 53 -17.98 -10.74 -1.47
C PHE A 53 -17.00 -10.14 -0.46
N THR A 54 -15.82 -10.72 -0.32
CA THR A 54 -14.76 -10.20 0.57
C THR A 54 -14.28 -8.83 0.10
N TYR A 55 -14.07 -8.64 -1.21
CA TYR A 55 -13.71 -7.35 -1.80
C TYR A 55 -14.77 -6.27 -1.52
N GLU A 56 -16.05 -6.58 -1.69
CA GLU A 56 -17.15 -5.65 -1.42
C GLU A 56 -17.17 -5.19 0.04
N VAL A 57 -17.05 -6.12 1.00
CA VAL A 57 -16.98 -5.80 2.43
C VAL A 57 -15.81 -4.86 2.71
N ILE A 58 -14.63 -5.14 2.14
CA ILE A 58 -13.45 -4.28 2.29
C ILE A 58 -13.71 -2.89 1.70
N VAL A 59 -14.26 -2.78 0.50
CA VAL A 59 -14.59 -1.50 -0.13
C VAL A 59 -15.56 -0.70 0.75
N ILE A 60 -16.60 -1.34 1.31
CA ILE A 60 -17.54 -0.66 2.22
C ILE A 60 -16.82 -0.09 3.45
N THR A 61 -15.94 -0.87 4.10
CA THR A 61 -15.17 -0.37 5.25
C THR A 61 -14.27 0.82 4.86
N ARG A 62 -13.68 0.79 3.65
CA ARG A 62 -12.86 1.88 3.11
C ARG A 62 -13.70 3.12 2.80
N ILE A 63 -14.91 2.96 2.26
CA ILE A 63 -15.86 4.06 2.04
C ILE A 63 -16.22 4.74 3.36
N ILE A 64 -16.52 3.95 4.41
CA ILE A 64 -16.83 4.47 5.74
C ILE A 64 -15.63 5.26 6.30
N SER A 65 -14.42 4.72 6.16
CA SER A 65 -13.18 5.39 6.58
C SER A 65 -12.94 6.69 5.80
N ALA A 66 -13.12 6.69 4.48
CA ALA A 66 -13.00 7.87 3.63
C ALA A 66 -14.00 8.95 4.04
N LYS A 67 -15.27 8.59 4.27
CA LYS A 67 -16.30 9.53 4.72
C LYS A 67 -15.93 10.18 6.06
N ARG A 68 -15.41 9.41 7.02
CA ARG A 68 -15.01 9.92 8.35
C ARG A 68 -13.75 10.78 8.31
N SER A 69 -12.83 10.50 7.40
CA SER A 69 -11.56 11.23 7.25
C SER A 69 -11.59 12.39 6.26
N GLY A 70 -12.74 12.65 5.61
CA GLY A 70 -12.87 13.67 4.56
C GLY A 70 -12.21 13.27 3.23
N GLY A 71 -11.90 11.99 3.04
CA GLY A 71 -11.36 11.44 1.80
C GLY A 71 -12.42 11.20 0.73
N LYS A 72 -11.99 11.00 -0.51
CA LYS A 72 -12.88 10.69 -1.63
C LYS A 72 -13.32 9.21 -1.56
N MET A 73 -14.62 8.97 -1.61
CA MET A 73 -15.16 7.61 -1.52
C MET A 73 -14.75 6.74 -2.72
N ILE A 74 -14.67 7.33 -3.92
CA ILE A 74 -14.31 6.62 -5.16
C ILE A 74 -12.93 5.96 -5.09
N ASP A 75 -11.99 6.52 -4.32
CA ASP A 75 -10.65 5.96 -4.14
C ASP A 75 -10.70 4.59 -3.43
N SER A 76 -11.81 4.26 -2.76
CA SER A 76 -11.99 2.98 -2.07
C SER A 76 -12.04 1.79 -3.02
N PHE A 77 -12.56 1.97 -4.24
CA PHE A 77 -12.57 0.92 -5.27
C PHE A 77 -11.16 0.61 -5.78
N LEU A 78 -10.27 1.60 -5.76
CA LEU A 78 -8.86 1.48 -6.15
C LEU A 78 -7.98 0.90 -5.02
N HIS A 79 -8.59 0.34 -3.97
CA HIS A 79 -7.86 -0.25 -2.86
C HIS A 79 -6.85 -1.34 -3.30
N PRO A 80 -7.18 -2.29 -4.20
CA PRO A 80 -6.23 -3.30 -4.65
C PRO A 80 -4.99 -2.70 -5.33
N ILE A 81 -5.20 -1.70 -6.19
CA ILE A 81 -4.11 -0.99 -6.89
C ILE A 81 -3.25 -0.23 -5.88
N SER A 82 -3.87 0.47 -4.93
CA SER A 82 -3.16 1.19 -3.88
C SER A 82 -2.33 0.24 -3.00
N SER A 83 -2.87 -0.92 -2.67
CA SER A 83 -2.19 -1.97 -1.91
C SER A 83 -0.99 -2.54 -2.67
N ALA A 84 -1.12 -2.81 -3.97
CA ALA A 84 0.01 -3.24 -4.81
C ALA A 84 1.13 -2.19 -4.85
N ILE A 85 0.78 -0.91 -5.05
CA ILE A 85 1.75 0.20 -5.06
C ILE A 85 2.44 0.32 -3.69
N LEU A 86 1.70 0.19 -2.59
CA LEU A 86 2.28 0.28 -1.25
C LEU A 86 3.23 -0.88 -0.96
N ILE A 87 2.87 -2.12 -1.32
CA ILE A 87 3.76 -3.29 -1.21
C ILE A 87 5.05 -3.04 -2.01
N TYR A 88 4.92 -2.58 -3.25
CA TYR A 88 6.07 -2.20 -4.07
C TYR A 88 6.96 -1.16 -3.39
N LEU A 89 6.37 -0.10 -2.83
CA LEU A 89 7.11 0.97 -2.14
C LEU A 89 7.81 0.48 -0.87
N ILE A 90 7.19 -0.42 -0.10
CA ILE A 90 7.84 -1.04 1.08
C ILE A 90 9.08 -1.80 0.63
N ILE A 91 8.95 -2.69 -0.38
CA ILE A 91 10.08 -3.45 -0.91
C ILE A 91 11.16 -2.53 -1.46
N TYR A 92 10.76 -1.50 -2.23
CA TYR A 92 11.68 -0.50 -2.77
C TYR A 92 12.44 0.24 -1.67
N SER A 93 11.77 0.63 -0.58
CA SER A 93 12.40 1.37 0.52
C SER A 93 13.53 0.58 1.20
N TRP A 94 13.36 -0.74 1.35
CA TRP A 94 14.41 -1.62 1.88
C TRP A 94 15.60 -1.75 0.92
N ARG A 95 15.34 -1.83 -0.40
CA ARG A 95 16.39 -1.89 -1.41
C ARG A 95 17.15 -0.56 -1.57
N ALA A 96 16.46 0.54 -1.34
CA ALA A 96 17.01 1.89 -1.49
C ALA A 96 17.64 2.44 -0.19
N ARG A 97 17.52 1.73 0.94
CA ARG A 97 18.10 2.12 2.23
C ARG A 97 19.61 2.44 2.09
N GLY A 98 20.04 3.59 2.62
CA GLY A 98 21.43 4.06 2.52
C GLY A 98 21.80 4.67 1.17
N LYS A 99 20.89 4.66 0.18
CA LYS A 99 21.09 5.21 -1.17
C LYS A 99 20.14 6.36 -1.49
N VAL A 100 19.09 6.57 -0.69
CA VAL A 100 18.11 7.64 -0.92
C VAL A 100 18.72 8.99 -0.55
N GLN A 101 18.90 9.83 -1.56
CA GLN A 101 19.28 11.23 -1.39
C GLN A 101 18.01 12.06 -1.19
N TRP A 102 17.88 12.72 -0.04
CA TRP A 102 16.78 13.65 0.24
C TRP A 102 17.33 15.05 0.45
N LYS A 103 16.91 16.00 -0.39
CA LYS A 103 17.39 17.40 -0.35
C LYS A 103 18.93 17.52 -0.28
N GLY A 104 19.65 16.67 -1.02
CA GLY A 104 21.12 16.68 -1.11
C GLY A 104 21.86 15.95 0.02
N ARG A 105 21.18 15.17 0.86
CA ARG A 105 21.81 14.30 1.88
C ARG A 105 21.45 12.85 1.64
N THR A 106 22.43 11.95 1.67
CA THR A 106 22.18 10.50 1.73
C THR A 106 21.57 10.14 3.08
N LEU A 107 20.52 9.31 3.07
CA LEU A 107 19.82 8.78 4.24
C LEU A 107 19.92 7.25 4.31
#